data_AF-A0A966FQK5-F1
#
_entry.id   AF-A0A966FQK5-F1
#
_cell.length_a   1.000
_cell.length_b   1.000
_cell.length_c   1.000
_cell.angle_alpha   90.00
_cell.angle_beta   90.00
_cell.angle_gamma   90.00
#
_symmetry.space_group_name_H-M   'P 1'
#
loop_
_entity.id
_entity.type
_entity.pdbx_description
1 polymer ?
#
loop_
_entity_poly.entity_id
_entity_poly.type
_entity_poly.pdbx_seq_one_letter_code
_entity_poly.pdbx_strand_id
1 'polypeptide(L)'
;MLLEESKKLEELLKDFYTVEVPVLALFDGTLIQWEIKETSETYKNNFVKNFQRMILKALQLKAPLAGYISGTRSRDVMEMIRIFLEMKGEDFDKQLLSIIKDADIFKIILRKGERSAIFRSNAPILNLYKAPIYFFFLNV
;
A
#
# COMPACT_ATOMS: atom_id res chain seq x y z
N MET A 1 4.11 -18.46 -4.04
CA MET A 1 4.94 -17.77 -3.04
C MET A 1 4.12 -16.72 -2.31
N LEU A 2 3.79 -15.58 -2.91
CA LEU A 2 3.02 -14.51 -2.25
C LEU A 2 1.68 -14.95 -1.61
N LEU A 3 0.87 -15.75 -2.34
CA LEU A 3 -0.38 -16.26 -1.78
C LEU A 3 -0.14 -17.21 -0.59
N GLU A 4 0.94 -17.99 -0.62
CA GLU A 4 1.28 -18.89 0.48
C GLU A 4 1.75 -18.10 1.71
N GLU A 5 2.55 -17.06 1.53
CA GLU A 5 2.94 -16.13 2.61
C GLU A 5 1.72 -15.43 3.21
N SER A 6 0.79 -14.94 2.37
CA SER A 6 -0.44 -14.30 2.84
C SER A 6 -1.32 -15.26 3.65
N LYS A 7 -1.44 -16.53 3.22
CA LYS A 7 -2.15 -17.56 3.98
C LYS A 7 -1.45 -17.87 5.30
N LYS A 8 -0.11 -17.96 5.30
CA LYS A 8 0.65 -18.22 6.53
C LYS A 8 0.50 -17.10 7.55
N LEU A 9 0.50 -15.84 7.10
CA LEU A 9 0.22 -14.70 7.98
C LEU A 9 -1.22 -14.72 8.51
N GLU A 10 -2.20 -15.12 7.68
CA GLU A 10 -3.59 -15.33 8.14
C GLU A 10 -3.70 -16.41 9.24
N GLU A 11 -2.94 -17.50 9.12
CA GLU A 11 -2.87 -18.56 10.14
C GLU A 11 -2.25 -18.05 11.44
N LEU A 12 -1.09 -17.39 11.37
CA LEU A 12 -0.41 -16.84 12.55
C LEU A 12 -1.31 -15.85 13.30
N LEU A 13 -2.04 -15.00 12.58
CA LEU A 13 -3.01 -14.09 13.18
C LEU A 13 -4.08 -14.80 14.02
N LYS A 14 -4.49 -16.03 13.63
CA LYS A 14 -5.46 -16.82 14.41
C LYS A 14 -4.83 -17.39 15.67
N ASP A 15 -3.59 -17.86 15.57
CA ASP A 15 -2.86 -18.48 16.68
C ASP A 15 -2.55 -17.46 17.79
N PHE A 16 -2.24 -16.21 17.41
CA PHE A 16 -1.94 -15.11 18.33
C PHE A 16 -3.15 -14.27 18.74
N TYR A 17 -4.39 -14.62 18.34
CA TYR A 17 -5.55 -13.86 18.78
C TYR A 17 -5.85 -14.03 20.28
N THR A 18 -5.47 -15.16 20.87
CA THR A 18 -5.79 -15.52 22.25
C THR A 18 -4.75 -15.04 23.26
N VAL A 19 -3.63 -14.45 22.82
CA VAL A 19 -2.62 -13.92 23.72
C VAL A 19 -2.98 -12.51 24.18
N GLU A 20 -2.74 -12.20 25.45
CA GLU A 20 -3.04 -10.89 26.06
C GLU A 20 -2.09 -9.76 25.62
N VAL A 21 -1.18 -10.02 24.66
CA VAL A 21 -0.21 -9.03 24.17
C VAL A 21 -0.71 -8.35 22.90
N PRO A 22 -0.45 -7.04 22.72
CA PRO A 22 -0.74 -6.36 21.46
C PRO A 22 -0.01 -7.02 20.28
N VAL A 23 -0.74 -7.35 19.23
CA VAL A 23 -0.21 -8.00 18.02
C VAL A 23 -0.03 -6.98 16.90
N LEU A 24 1.16 -6.94 16.30
CA LEU A 24 1.46 -6.22 15.05
C LEU A 24 1.81 -7.24 13.98
N ALA A 25 1.07 -7.24 12.87
CA ALA A 25 1.35 -8.07 11.72
C ALA A 25 2.19 -7.29 10.69
N LEU A 26 3.31 -7.87 10.27
CA LEU A 26 4.19 -7.33 9.25
C LEU A 26 4.23 -8.25 8.04
N PHE A 27 4.12 -7.65 6.86
CA PHE A 27 4.23 -8.34 5.58
C PHE A 27 5.40 -7.75 4.80
N ASP A 28 6.29 -8.61 4.31
CA ASP A 28 7.40 -8.19 3.44
C ASP A 28 6.85 -7.98 2.02
N GLY A 29 6.67 -6.73 1.64
CA GLY A 29 6.07 -6.38 0.36
C GLY A 29 4.84 -5.49 0.48
N THR A 30 4.29 -5.17 -0.70
CA THR A 30 3.12 -4.30 -0.83
C THR A 30 1.84 -5.03 -0.47
N LEU A 31 0.91 -4.34 0.18
CA LEU A 31 -0.47 -4.80 0.35
C LEU A 31 -1.33 -4.57 -0.90
N ILE A 32 -0.79 -3.90 -1.93
CA ILE A 32 -1.48 -3.58 -3.18
C ILE A 32 -0.83 -4.34 -4.33
N GLN A 33 -1.60 -5.22 -4.96
CA GLN A 33 -1.09 -6.16 -5.96
C GLN A 33 -1.23 -5.61 -7.38
N TRP A 34 -0.43 -4.59 -7.72
CA TRP A 34 -0.47 -3.90 -9.01
C TRP A 34 -0.08 -4.79 -10.21
N GLU A 35 0.91 -5.67 -10.00
CA GLU A 35 1.58 -6.41 -11.07
C GLU A 35 0.99 -7.79 -11.34
N ILE A 36 -0.32 -7.99 -11.11
CA ILE A 36 -0.97 -9.23 -11.54
C ILE A 36 -0.93 -9.28 -13.08
N LYS A 37 0.09 -9.97 -13.61
CA LYS A 37 0.42 -10.05 -15.05
C LYS A 37 -0.68 -10.72 -15.88
N GLU A 38 -1.51 -11.54 -15.24
CA GLU A 38 -2.61 -12.24 -15.88
C GLU A 38 -3.74 -11.27 -16.24
N THR A 39 -4.16 -11.29 -17.50
CA THR A 39 -5.19 -10.37 -18.00
C THR A 39 -6.60 -10.82 -17.67
N SER A 40 -6.81 -12.09 -17.31
CA SER A 40 -8.15 -12.60 -17.03
C SER A 40 -8.73 -12.03 -15.73
N GLU A 41 -9.93 -11.47 -15.85
CA GLU A 41 -10.66 -10.85 -14.74
C GLU A 41 -10.94 -11.87 -13.63
N THR A 42 -11.30 -13.11 -14.01
CA THR A 42 -11.52 -14.22 -13.08
C THR A 42 -10.28 -14.52 -12.24
N TYR A 43 -9.09 -14.52 -12.83
CA TYR A 43 -7.86 -14.75 -12.09
C TYR A 43 -7.59 -13.60 -11.10
N LYS A 44 -7.69 -12.35 -11.55
CA LYS A 44 -7.50 -11.17 -10.68
C LYS A 44 -8.45 -11.21 -9.48
N ASN A 45 -9.73 -11.48 -9.72
CA ASN A 45 -10.72 -11.60 -8.67
C ASN A 45 -10.38 -12.72 -7.69
N ASN A 46 -10.05 -13.91 -8.17
CA ASN A 46 -9.68 -15.04 -7.31
C ASN A 46 -8.38 -14.78 -6.53
N PHE A 47 -7.40 -14.17 -7.17
CA PHE A 47 -6.13 -13.80 -6.54
C PHE A 47 -6.37 -12.79 -5.41
N VAL A 48 -7.03 -11.67 -5.71
CA VAL A 48 -7.34 -10.63 -4.72
C VAL A 48 -8.24 -11.18 -3.60
N LYS A 49 -9.23 -12.01 -3.93
CA LYS A 49 -10.09 -12.69 -2.94
C LYS A 49 -9.27 -13.51 -1.95
N ASN A 50 -8.24 -14.22 -2.41
CA ASN A 50 -7.39 -15.03 -1.55
C ASN A 50 -6.37 -14.17 -0.77
N PHE A 51 -5.68 -13.26 -1.46
CA PHE A 51 -4.67 -12.38 -0.85
C PHE A 51 -5.25 -11.50 0.25
N GLN A 52 -6.44 -10.92 0.04
CA GLN A 52 -7.05 -10.02 1.00
C GLN A 52 -7.53 -10.70 2.29
N ARG A 53 -7.53 -12.03 2.37
CA ARG A 53 -7.97 -12.75 3.58
C ARG A 53 -7.14 -12.40 4.80
N MET A 54 -5.83 -12.21 4.66
CA MET A 54 -4.97 -11.79 5.77
C MET A 54 -5.34 -10.38 6.26
N ILE A 55 -5.67 -9.46 5.34
CA ILE A 55 -6.07 -8.09 5.66
C ILE A 55 -7.40 -8.10 6.42
N LEU A 56 -8.38 -8.84 5.91
CA LEU A 56 -9.70 -8.96 6.56
C LEU A 56 -9.61 -9.66 7.91
N LYS A 57 -8.72 -10.64 8.05
CA LYS A 57 -8.45 -11.29 9.33
C LYS A 57 -7.82 -10.31 10.32
N ALA A 58 -6.78 -9.57 9.93
CA ALA A 58 -6.15 -8.57 10.78
C ALA A 58 -7.17 -7.52 11.26
N LEU A 59 -8.03 -7.03 10.36
CA LEU A 59 -9.12 -6.11 10.71
C LEU A 59 -10.12 -6.71 11.68
N GLN A 60 -10.57 -7.96 11.44
CA GLN A 60 -11.50 -8.66 12.34
C GLN A 60 -10.93 -8.77 13.76
N LEU A 61 -9.64 -9.05 13.88
CA LEU A 61 -8.94 -9.22 15.16
C LEU A 61 -8.43 -7.90 15.75
N LYS A 62 -8.67 -6.77 15.06
CA LYS A 62 -8.14 -5.44 15.42
C LYS A 62 -6.61 -5.42 15.57
N ALA A 63 -5.91 -6.30 14.86
CA ALA A 63 -4.45 -6.30 14.77
C ALA A 63 -4.01 -5.36 13.65
N PRO A 64 -3.16 -4.33 13.93
CA PRO A 64 -2.55 -3.54 12.87
C PRO A 64 -1.75 -4.44 11.92
N LEU A 65 -1.97 -4.25 10.62
CA LEU A 65 -1.22 -4.91 9.55
C LEU A 65 -0.49 -3.85 8.73
N ALA A 66 0.81 -4.01 8.56
CA ALA A 66 1.62 -3.17 7.70
C ALA A 66 2.40 -4.02 6.69
N GLY A 67 2.33 -3.63 5.43
CA GLY A 67 3.26 -4.08 4.40
C GLY A 67 4.38 -3.07 4.24
N TYR A 68 5.61 -3.53 4.06
CA TYR A 68 6.77 -2.66 3.82
C TYR A 68 7.36 -2.89 2.43
N ILE A 69 7.61 -1.80 1.71
CA ILE A 69 8.38 -1.83 0.45
C ILE A 69 9.46 -0.76 0.46
N SER A 70 10.66 -1.16 0.06
CA SER A 70 11.73 -0.22 -0.27
C SER A 70 11.62 0.23 -1.73
N GLY A 71 11.95 1.49 -2.02
CA GLY A 71 12.10 1.97 -3.39
C GLY A 71 10.82 1.90 -4.24
N THR A 72 9.66 2.24 -3.65
CA THR A 72 8.38 2.27 -4.38
C THR A 72 8.47 3.13 -5.64
N ARG A 73 7.76 2.70 -6.68
CA ARG A 73 7.57 3.45 -7.93
C ARG A 73 6.26 4.22 -7.96
N SER A 74 5.54 4.29 -6.82
CA SER A 74 4.29 5.04 -6.69
C SER A 74 4.49 6.52 -7.02
N ARG A 75 3.44 7.08 -7.62
CA ARG A 75 3.31 8.48 -8.03
C ARG A 75 1.97 9.06 -7.58
N ASP A 76 1.34 8.45 -6.57
CA ASP A 76 0.02 8.84 -6.09
C ASP A 76 0.03 10.28 -5.55
N VAL A 77 1.09 10.66 -4.82
CA VAL A 77 1.25 12.03 -4.28
C VAL A 77 1.66 13.00 -5.38
N MET A 78 2.57 12.61 -6.27
CA MET A 78 2.96 13.43 -7.42
C MET A 78 1.78 13.75 -8.34
N GLU A 79 0.90 12.79 -8.56
CA GLU A 79 -0.30 12.98 -9.37
C GLU A 79 -1.30 13.93 -8.69
N MET A 80 -1.45 13.84 -7.37
CA MET A 80 -2.25 14.79 -6.60
C MET A 80 -1.69 16.22 -6.69
N ILE A 81 -0.36 16.39 -6.61
CA ILE A 81 0.30 17.70 -6.79
C ILE A 81 0.04 18.22 -8.20
N ARG A 82 0.17 17.38 -9.24
CA ARG A 82 -0.12 17.76 -10.62
C ARG A 82 -1.54 18.30 -10.75
N ILE A 83 -2.54 17.56 -10.26
CA ILE A 83 -3.96 17.97 -10.31
C ILE A 83 -4.16 19.28 -9.55
N PHE A 84 -3.58 19.42 -8.36
CA PHE A 84 -3.68 20.64 -7.56
C PHE A 84 -3.14 21.86 -8.30
N LEU A 85 -1.97 21.74 -8.93
CA LEU A 85 -1.37 22.83 -9.72
C LEU A 85 -2.22 23.18 -10.95
N GLU A 86 -2.78 22.18 -11.65
CA GLU A 86 -3.71 22.41 -12.78
C GLU A 86 -4.97 23.16 -12.32
N MET A 87 -5.55 22.78 -11.17
CA MET A 87 -6.71 23.46 -10.60
C MET A 87 -6.42 24.90 -10.19
N LYS A 88 -5.16 25.20 -9.84
CA LYS A 88 -4.71 26.56 -9.50
C LYS A 88 -4.37 27.40 -10.74
N GLY A 89 -4.29 26.80 -11.92
CA GLY A 89 -3.85 27.48 -13.13
C GLY A 89 -2.36 27.85 -13.09
N GLU A 90 -1.56 27.14 -12.29
CA GLU A 90 -0.12 27.35 -12.21
C GLU A 90 0.56 26.86 -13.50
N ASP A 91 1.59 27.57 -13.95
CA ASP A 91 2.45 27.11 -15.03
C ASP A 91 3.59 26.25 -14.48
N PHE A 92 3.72 25.03 -15.00
CA PHE A 92 4.71 24.07 -14.53
C PHE A 92 5.05 23.04 -15.60
N ASP A 93 6.27 22.48 -15.51
CA ASP A 93 6.70 21.42 -16.42
C ASP A 93 6.05 20.07 -16.08
N LYS A 94 5.01 19.73 -16.85
CA LYS A 94 4.28 18.45 -16.75
C LYS A 94 5.19 17.25 -16.99
N GLN A 95 6.19 17.35 -17.87
CA GLN A 95 7.10 16.25 -18.18
C GLN A 95 8.05 16.01 -17.01
N LEU A 96 8.57 17.07 -16.40
CA LEU A 96 9.40 16.96 -15.19
C LEU A 96 8.62 16.32 -14.04
N LEU A 97 7.41 16.77 -13.74
CA LEU A 97 6.56 16.13 -12.71
C LEU A 97 6.23 14.67 -13.04
N SER A 98 6.19 14.32 -14.34
CA SER A 98 5.90 12.97 -14.80
C SER A 98 7.00 11.94 -14.50
N ILE A 99 8.24 12.39 -14.28
CA ILE A 99 9.38 11.50 -14.04
C ILE A 99 9.74 11.37 -12.56
N ILE A 100 9.30 12.31 -11.72
CA ILE A 100 9.52 12.30 -10.27
C ILE A 100 8.56 11.28 -9.63
N LYS A 101 9.08 10.48 -8.71
CA LYS A 101 8.31 9.54 -7.88
C LYS A 101 8.07 10.13 -6.50
N ASP A 102 7.06 9.62 -5.82
CA ASP A 102 6.75 10.02 -4.44
C ASP A 102 7.98 9.82 -3.53
N ALA A 103 8.68 8.69 -3.68
CA ALA A 103 9.88 8.37 -2.91
C ALA A 103 11.02 9.38 -3.13
N ASP A 104 11.15 9.96 -4.32
CA ASP A 104 12.20 10.95 -4.62
C ASP A 104 11.97 12.23 -3.81
N ILE A 105 10.71 12.68 -3.72
CA ILE A 105 10.35 13.84 -2.89
C ILE A 105 10.53 13.54 -1.42
N PHE A 106 9.97 12.44 -0.91
CA PHE A 106 10.01 12.13 0.52
C PHE A 106 11.42 11.85 1.04
N LYS A 107 12.34 11.42 0.18
CA LYS A 107 13.76 11.32 0.51
C LYS A 107 14.40 12.68 0.81
N ILE A 108 13.92 13.76 0.20
CA ILE A 108 14.46 15.12 0.37
C ILE A 108 13.79 15.82 1.56
N ILE A 109 12.47 15.66 1.72
CA ILE A 109 11.70 16.45 2.70
C ILE A 109 11.66 15.85 4.11
N LEU A 110 11.77 14.52 4.25
CA LEU A 110 11.70 13.86 5.55
C LEU A 110 13.08 13.79 6.20
N ARG A 111 13.18 14.15 7.48
CA ARG A 111 14.37 13.91 8.30
C ARG A 111 14.49 12.42 8.63
N LYS A 112 15.67 11.97 9.05
CA LYS A 112 15.87 10.60 9.53
C LYS A 112 14.93 10.31 10.71
N GLY A 113 14.19 9.20 10.64
CA GLY A 113 13.15 8.79 11.59
C GLY A 113 11.79 9.46 11.37
N GLU A 114 11.67 10.40 10.42
CA GLU A 114 10.43 11.12 10.16
C GLU A 114 9.57 10.38 9.14
N ARG A 115 8.25 10.41 9.38
CA ARG A 115 7.24 9.90 8.45
C ARG A 115 6.46 11.03 7.78
N SER A 116 5.97 10.78 6.58
CA SER A 116 4.99 11.64 5.91
C SER A 116 3.63 11.61 6.60
N ALA A 117 2.69 12.41 6.07
CA ALA A 117 1.27 12.21 6.27
C ALA A 117 0.83 10.81 5.79
N ILE A 118 -0.36 10.39 6.21
CA ILE A 118 -0.98 9.15 5.75
C ILE A 118 -1.81 9.46 4.50
N PHE A 119 -1.60 8.69 3.45
CA PHE A 119 -2.31 8.77 2.18
C PHE A 119 -3.20 7.55 2.01
N ARG A 120 -4.31 7.73 1.30
CA ARG A 120 -5.15 6.62 0.82
C ARG A 120 -4.76 6.32 -0.62
N SER A 121 -4.43 5.07 -0.93
CA SER A 121 -4.19 4.70 -2.34
C SER A 121 -5.51 4.59 -3.09
N ASN A 122 -5.51 5.08 -4.32
CA ASN A 122 -6.65 4.97 -5.24
C ASN A 122 -6.31 4.09 -6.44
N ALA A 123 -5.32 3.19 -6.31
CA ALA A 123 -4.95 2.26 -7.36
C ALA A 123 -6.18 1.44 -7.84
N PRO A 124 -6.45 1.34 -9.16
CA PRO A 124 -7.68 0.71 -9.66
C PRO A 124 -7.93 -0.73 -9.17
N ILE A 125 -6.86 -1.50 -8.93
CA ILE A 125 -6.97 -2.87 -8.41
C ILE A 125 -7.64 -2.95 -7.03
N LEU A 126 -7.62 -1.86 -6.25
CA LEU A 126 -8.26 -1.79 -4.94
C LEU A 126 -9.79 -1.83 -5.01
N ASN A 127 -10.40 -1.64 -6.19
CA ASN A 127 -11.83 -1.86 -6.37
C ASN A 127 -12.24 -3.32 -6.14
N LEU A 128 -11.29 -4.26 -6.22
CA LEU A 128 -11.50 -5.68 -5.91
C LEU A 128 -11.29 -6.01 -4.42
N TYR A 129 -10.78 -5.06 -3.63
CA TYR A 129 -10.51 -5.23 -2.21
C TYR A 129 -11.70 -4.77 -1.39
N LYS A 130 -11.97 -5.46 -0.28
CA LYS A 130 -13.04 -5.10 0.66
C LYS A 130 -12.64 -4.05 1.70
N ALA A 131 -11.36 -3.70 1.78
CA ALA A 131 -10.84 -2.71 2.72
C ALA A 131 -9.92 -1.73 1.98
N PRO A 132 -9.95 -0.43 2.35
CA PRO A 132 -9.03 0.55 1.80
C PRO A 132 -7.60 0.27 2.28
N ILE A 133 -6.62 0.60 1.45
CA ILE A 133 -5.20 0.57 1.83
C ILE A 133 -4.70 2.00 1.99
N TYR A 134 -4.09 2.25 3.14
CA TYR A 134 -3.40 3.49 3.46
C TYR A 134 -1.89 3.27 3.46
N PHE A 135 -1.13 4.30 3.15
CA PHE A 135 0.33 4.26 3.13
C PHE A 135 0.94 5.56 3.61
N PHE A 136 2.20 5.50 4.00
CA PHE A 136 3.04 6.66 4.31
C PHE A 136 4.49 6.32 3.96
N PHE A 137 5.31 7.36 3.81
CA PHE A 137 6.76 7.22 3.63
C PHE A 137 7.45 7.42 4.96
N LEU A 138 8.51 6.66 5.20
CA LEU A 138 9.35 6.76 6.39
C LEU A 138 10.80 6.84 5.92
N ASN A 139 11.55 7.85 6.37
CA ASN A 139 12.98 7.95 6.11
C ASN A 139 13.73 7.26 7.26
N VAL A 140 14.36 6.12 6.98
CA VAL A 140 15.08 5.29 7.97
C VAL A 140 16.59 5.32 7.76
#